data_AF-A0A3C0YKQ6-F1
#
_entry.id   AF-A0A3C0YKQ6-F1
#
_cell.length_a   1.000
_cell.length_b   1.000
_cell.length_c   1.000
_cell.angle_alpha   90.00
_cell.angle_beta   90.00
_cell.angle_gamma   90.00
#
_symmetry.space_group_name_H-M   'P 1'
#
loop_
_entity.id
_entity.type
_entity.pdbx_description
1 polymer ?
#
loop_
_entity_poly.entity_id
_entity_poly.type
_entity_poly.pdbx_seq_one_letter_code
_entity_poly.pdbx_strand_id
1 'polypeptide(L)' 'PISNLRNIGMIWAFDLEGTTKKILRKISTKAIESGLLIRPIGHTIYFMPPYIINHDEIDFMIDTTLEVIQSSI' A
#
# COMPACT_ATOMS: atom_id res chain seq x y z
N PRO A 1 11.55 5.16 4.40
CA PRO A 1 11.41 5.06 2.93
C PRO A 1 10.12 5.70 2.35
N ILE A 2 9.17 6.19 3.16
CA ILE A 2 7.93 6.81 2.68
C ILE A 2 8.13 8.32 2.49
N SER A 3 7.69 8.87 1.36
CA SER A 3 7.64 10.31 1.09
C SER A 3 6.39 10.72 0.31
N ASN A 4 6.19 12.03 0.08
CA ASN A 4 5.09 12.60 -0.70
C ASN A 4 3.68 12.05 -0.33
N LEU A 5 3.43 11.90 0.97
CA LEU A 5 2.12 11.51 1.49
C LEU A 5 1.10 12.59 1.14
N ARG A 6 0.02 12.19 0.48
CA ARG A 6 -1.04 13.08 0.01
C ARG A 6 -2.37 12.36 0.02
N ASN A 7 -3.44 13.10 0.27
CA ASN A 7 -4.79 12.54 0.27
C ASN A 7 -5.85 13.54 -0.20
N ILE A 8 -6.95 13.01 -0.70
CA ILE A 8 -8.20 13.74 -0.94
C ILE A 8 -9.37 12.78 -0.71
N GLY A 9 -10.24 13.10 0.26
CA GLY A 9 -11.31 12.19 0.68
C GLY A 9 -10.75 10.83 1.09
N MET A 10 -11.28 9.76 0.49
CA MET A 10 -10.86 8.37 0.74
C MET A 10 -9.72 7.91 -0.16
N ILE A 11 -9.12 8.79 -0.96
CA ILE A 11 -7.96 8.46 -1.80
C ILE A 11 -6.69 8.91 -1.07
N TRP A 12 -5.78 7.97 -0.84
CA TRP A 12 -4.48 8.21 -0.21
C TRP A 12 -3.39 7.73 -1.14
N ALA A 13 -2.26 8.45 -1.21
CA ALA A 13 -1.11 8.03 -1.97
C ALA A 13 0.18 8.45 -1.28
N PHE A 14 1.22 7.64 -1.44
CA PHE A 14 2.56 7.92 -0.97
C PHE A 14 3.59 7.27 -1.88
N ASP A 15 4.81 7.78 -1.81
CA ASP A 15 5.92 7.34 -2.63
C ASP A 15 6.87 6.48 -1.78
N LEU A 16 7.35 5.37 -2.35
CA LEU A 16 8.38 4.53 -1.74
C LEU A 16 9.75 4.81 -2.37
N GLU A 17 10.58 5.59 -1.68
CA GLU A 17 11.93 5.94 -2.12
C GLU A 17 12.92 4.77 -2.05
N GLY A 18 13.88 4.75 -2.97
CA GLY A 18 14.92 3.71 -3.03
C GLY A 18 14.42 2.33 -3.47
N THR A 19 13.17 2.23 -3.93
CA THR A 19 12.53 0.94 -4.22
C THR A 19 12.69 0.55 -5.68
N THR A 20 13.18 -0.67 -5.93
CA THR A 20 13.27 -1.20 -7.30
C THR A 20 11.95 -1.81 -7.75
N LYS A 21 11.76 -1.96 -9.07
CA LYS A 21 10.60 -2.67 -9.65
C LYS A 21 10.44 -4.10 -9.10
N LYS A 22 11.54 -4.76 -8.73
CA LYS A 22 11.54 -6.10 -8.12
C LYS A 22 10.94 -6.06 -6.71
N ILE A 23 11.29 -5.07 -5.90
CA ILE A 23 10.74 -4.91 -4.55
C ILE A 23 9.25 -4.53 -4.61
N LEU A 24 8.86 -3.63 -5.51
CA LEU A 24 7.45 -3.28 -5.71
C LEU A 24 6.60 -4.47 -6.13
N ARG A 25 7.12 -5.35 -7.00
CA ARG A 25 6.46 -6.61 -7.35
C ARG A 25 6.34 -7.55 -6.16
N LYS A 26 7.40 -7.67 -5.35
CA LYS A 26 7.39 -8.48 -4.12
C LYS A 26 6.34 -7.98 -3.11
N ILE A 27 6.26 -6.66 -2.92
CA ILE A 27 5.22 -6.02 -2.09
C ILE A 27 3.83 -6.36 -2.62
N SER A 28 3.60 -6.18 -3.92
CA SER A 28 2.29 -6.46 -4.52
C SER A 28 1.89 -7.93 -4.38
N THR A 29 2.83 -8.86 -4.61
CA THR A 29 2.59 -10.30 -4.46
C THR A 29 2.27 -10.68 -3.02
N LYS A 30 3.09 -10.23 -2.06
CA LYS A 30 2.86 -10.52 -0.64
C LYS A 30 1.55 -9.92 -0.12
N ALA A 31 1.21 -8.71 -0.53
CA ALA A 31 -0.07 -8.10 -0.15
C ALA A 31 -1.24 -8.95 -0.65
N ILE A 32 -1.20 -9.41 -1.90
CA ILE A 32 -2.22 -10.30 -2.46
C ILE A 32 -2.30 -11.62 -1.69
N GLU A 33 -1.16 -12.22 -1.33
CA GLU A 33 -1.11 -13.43 -0.49
C GLU A 33 -1.72 -13.21 0.89
N SER A 34 -1.59 -12.00 1.45
CA SER A 34 -2.23 -11.58 2.70
C SER A 34 -3.70 -11.17 2.55
N GLY A 35 -4.27 -11.20 1.35
CA GLY A 35 -5.68 -10.82 1.10
C GLY A 35 -5.91 -9.33 0.80
N LEU A 36 -4.85 -8.56 0.56
CA LEU A 36 -4.91 -7.13 0.24
C LEU A 36 -4.43 -6.83 -1.19
N LEU A 37 -5.29 -6.20 -1.99
CA LEU A 37 -4.90 -5.76 -3.33
C LEU A 37 -4.19 -4.40 -3.27
N ILE A 38 -2.87 -4.40 -3.49
CA ILE A 38 -2.07 -3.18 -3.70
C ILE A 38 -1.64 -3.10 -5.17
N ARG A 39 -1.87 -1.94 -5.81
CA ARG A 39 -1.47 -1.68 -7.20
C ARG A 39 -0.55 -0.46 -7.31
N PRO A 40 0.77 -0.65 -7.31
CA PRO A 40 1.71 0.46 -7.48
C PRO A 40 1.61 1.11 -8.87
N ILE A 41 1.86 2.42 -8.95
CA ILE A 41 2.02 3.19 -10.20
C ILE A 41 3.39 3.88 -10.13
N GLY A 42 4.36 3.39 -10.90
CA GLY A 42 5.75 3.77 -10.66
C GLY A 42 6.18 3.37 -9.26
N HIS A 43 6.74 4.30 -8.47
CA HIS A 43 7.08 4.09 -7.06
C HIS A 43 5.97 4.53 -6.09
N THR A 44 4.81 4.95 -6.60
CA THR A 44 3.67 5.39 -5.78
C THR A 44 2.78 4.19 -5.41
N ILE A 45 2.46 4.06 -4.13
CA ILE A 45 1.37 3.22 -3.62
C ILE A 45 0.17 4.11 -3.33
N TYR A 46 -1.03 3.62 -3.62
CA TYR A 46 -2.27 4.34 -3.33
C TYR A 46 -3.33 3.41 -2.72
N PHE A 47 -4.21 4.02 -1.93
CA PHE A 47 -5.42 3.41 -1.41
C PHE A 47 -6.64 4.14 -1.95
N MET A 48 -7.63 3.38 -2.37
CA MET A 48 -8.96 3.86 -2.75
C MET A 48 -9.96 2.77 -2.36
N PRO A 49 -10.26 2.62 -1.07
CA PRO A 49 -11.19 1.62 -0.61
C PRO A 49 -12.62 1.95 -1.05
N PRO A 50 -13.52 0.95 -1.07
CA PRO A 50 -14.95 1.19 -1.19
C PRO A 50 -15.44 2.15 -0.09
N TYR A 51 -16.40 3.02 -0.38
CA TYR A 51 -16.88 4.00 0.61
C TYR A 51 -17.75 3.41 1.73
N ILE A 52 -18.07 2.13 1.64
CA ILE A 52 -18.73 1.35 2.69
C ILE A 52 -17.74 0.70 3.67
N ILE A 53 -16.43 0.90 3.48
CA ILE A 53 -15.38 0.30 4.31
C ILE A 53 -15.57 0.66 5.78
N ASN A 54 -15.36 -0.31 6.66
CA ASN A 54 -15.42 -0.12 8.11
C ASN A 54 -14.03 0.07 8.74
N HIS A 55 -13.99 0.38 10.04
CA HIS A 55 -12.73 0.62 10.76
C HIS A 55 -11.80 -0.59 10.78
N ASP A 56 -12.33 -1.80 11.02
CA ASP A 56 -11.52 -3.03 11.07
C ASP A 56 -10.88 -3.34 9.70
N GLU A 57 -11.60 -3.06 8.61
CA GLU A 57 -11.08 -3.20 7.24
C GLU A 57 -10.01 -2.15 6.92
N ILE A 58 -10.14 -0.93 7.45
CA ILE A 58 -9.10 0.11 7.33
C ILE A 58 -7.85 -0.32 8.08
N ASP A 59 -7.99 -0.79 9.33
CA ASP A 59 -6.87 -1.24 10.15
C ASP A 59 -6.14 -2.40 9.44
N PHE A 60 -6.89 -3.40 8.96
CA PHE A 60 -6.33 -4.49 8.16
C PHE A 60 -5.57 -3.99 6.91
N MET A 61 -6.14 -3.05 6.15
CA MET A 61 -5.51 -2.50 4.95
C MET A 61 -4.18 -1.81 5.27
N ILE A 62 -4.14 -1.01 6.33
CA ILE A 62 -2.94 -0.25 6.71
C ILE A 62 -1.87 -1.16 7.32
N ASP A 63 -2.25 -2.01 8.28
CA ASP A 63 -1.33 -2.91 8.98
C ASP A 63 -0.69 -3.91 8.01
N THR A 64 -1.49 -4.53 7.14
CA THR A 64 -0.99 -5.44 6.11
C THR A 64 -0.03 -4.72 5.16
N THR A 65 -0.34 -3.47 4.77
CA THR A 65 0.56 -2.70 3.90
C THR A 65 1.90 -2.42 4.59
N LEU A 66 1.87 -2.01 5.86
CA LEU A 66 3.08 -1.75 6.65
C LEU A 66 3.94 -3.00 6.80
N GLU A 67 3.33 -4.13 7.18
CA GLU A 67 4.03 -5.41 7.35
C GLU A 67 4.69 -5.88 6.04
N VAL A 68 3.96 -5.78 4.93
CA VAL A 68 4.46 -6.22 3.63
C VAL A 68 5.60 -5.32 3.15
N ILE A 69 5.52 -4.01 3.36
CA ILE A 69 6.60 -3.07 3.03
C ILE A 69 7.84 -3.39 3.87
N GLN A 70 7.69 -3.50 5.19
CA GLN A 70 8.81 -3.78 6.11
C GLN A 70 9.49 -5.12 5.82
N SER A 71 8.72 -6.15 5.47
CA SER A 71 9.26 -7.48 5.13
C SER A 71 9.79 -7.61 3.69
N SER A 72 9.72 -6.54 2.90
CA SER A 72 10.13 -6.52 1.49
C SER A 72 11.29 -5.61 1.17
N ILE A 73 11.48 -4.55 1.95
CA ILE A 73 12.62 -3.62 1.87
C ILE A 73 13.87 -4.26 2.51
#